data_AF-A0A396H8D6-F1
#
_entry.id   AF-A0A396H8D6-F1
#
_cell.length_a   1.000
_cell.length_b   1.000
_cell.length_c   1.000
_cell.angle_alpha   90.00
_cell.angle_beta   90.00
_cell.angle_gamma   90.00
#
_symmetry.space_group_name_H-M   'P 1'
#
loop_
_entity.id
_entity.type
_entity.pdbx_description
1 polymer ?
#
loop_
_entity_poly.entity_id
_entity_poly.type
_entity_poly.pdbx_seq_one_letter_code
_entity_poly.pdbx_strand_id
1 'polypeptide(L)' 'MFNKAAAISRGEHLKLLDTTWLSLLRPDGHLGPYRQFHPLENGKVQNDCLHWYLPGPIDSWNDVLMQMQ' A
#
# COMPACT_ATOMS: atom_id res chain seq x y z
N MET A 1 10.49 -7.10 10.69
CA MET A 1 10.96 -7.69 9.41
C MET A 1 10.18 -8.97 9.22
N PHE A 2 9.30 -9.05 8.22
CA PHE A 2 8.35 -10.16 8.09
C PHE A 2 9.08 -11.50 7.96
N ASN A 3 8.79 -12.44 8.87
CA ASN A 3 9.27 -13.80 8.75
C ASN A 3 8.44 -14.50 7.66
N LYS A 4 9.11 -15.01 6.63
CA LYS A 4 8.50 -15.73 5.52
C LYS A 4 7.90 -17.04 6.03
N ALA A 5 6.62 -17.03 6.39
CA ALA A 5 5.85 -18.25 6.65
C ALA A 5 5.15 -18.66 5.35
N ALA A 6 5.67 -19.70 4.69
CA ALA A 6 5.02 -20.26 3.51
C ALA A 6 5.07 -21.79 3.63
N ALA A 7 3.98 -22.38 4.14
CA ALA A 7 3.70 -23.79 3.93
C ALA A 7 3.04 -23.93 2.56
N ILE A 8 3.86 -24.10 1.52
CA ILE A 8 3.41 -24.21 0.12
C ILE A 8 3.19 -25.68 -0.20
N SER A 9 2.00 -26.00 -0.70
CA SER A 9 1.67 -27.32 -1.25
C SER A 9 2.55 -27.59 -2.48
N ARG A 10 2.99 -28.83 -2.68
CA ARG A 10 3.81 -29.23 -3.84
C ARG A 10 3.02 -28.99 -5.14
N GLY A 11 3.27 -27.86 -5.80
CA GLY A 11 2.66 -27.52 -7.10
C GLY A 11 2.48 -26.02 -7.38
N GLU A 12 2.54 -25.13 -6.39
CA GLU A 12 2.29 -23.69 -6.59
C GLU A 12 3.59 -22.85 -6.56
N HIS A 13 3.80 -22.03 -7.60
CA HIS A 13 4.91 -21.08 -7.71
C HIS A 13 4.53 -19.72 -7.11
N LEU A 14 4.60 -19.59 -5.79
CA LEU A 14 4.40 -18.31 -5.09
C LEU A 14 5.71 -17.49 -5.05
N LYS A 15 5.67 -16.27 -5.58
CA LYS A 15 6.74 -15.26 -5.40
C LYS A 15 6.30 -14.24 -4.35
N LEU A 16 7.21 -13.82 -3.49
CA LEU A 16 6.97 -12.76 -2.52
C LEU A 16 7.30 -11.41 -3.16
N LEU A 17 6.34 -10.49 -3.20
CA LEU A 17 6.55 -9.08 -3.51
C LEU A 17 6.60 -8.29 -2.19
N ASP A 18 7.80 -7.90 -1.76
CA ASP A 18 7.99 -7.04 -0.59
C ASP A 18 7.98 -5.58 -1.00
N THR A 19 6.88 -4.88 -0.71
CA THR A 19 6.73 -3.45 -1.02
C THR A 19 7.16 -2.55 0.14
N THR A 20 7.58 -3.09 1.29
CA THR A 20 7.76 -2.32 2.54
C THR A 20 8.62 -1.09 2.36
N TRP A 21 9.83 -1.25 1.82
CA TRP A 21 10.75 -0.12 1.61
C TRP A 21 10.26 0.85 0.54
N LEU A 22 9.63 0.34 -0.52
CA LEU A 22 9.07 1.19 -1.57
C LEU A 22 7.93 2.07 -1.01
N SER A 23 7.07 1.50 -0.17
CA SER A 23 5.98 2.22 0.51
C SER A 23 6.50 3.22 1.53
N LEU A 24 7.55 2.87 2.29
CA LEU A 24 8.17 3.75 3.29
C LEU A 24 8.78 5.02 2.68
N LEU A 25 9.22 4.97 1.42
CA LEU A 25 9.74 6.13 0.70
C LEU A 25 8.65 7.12 0.26
N ARG A 26 7.36 6.76 0.39
CA ARG A 26 6.23 7.54 -0.12
C ARG A 26 5.20 7.91 0.97
N PRO A 27 5.60 8.53 2.09
CA PRO A 27 4.65 8.98 3.11
C PRO A 27 3.68 10.06 2.58
N ASP A 28 4.02 10.71 1.47
CA ASP A 28 3.19 11.69 0.75
C ASP A 28 1.98 11.07 0.06
N GLY A 29 1.99 9.75 -0.20
CA GLY A 29 0.91 9.08 -0.92
C GLY A 29 -0.37 8.87 -0.13
N HIS A 30 -0.40 9.19 1.16
CA HIS A 30 -1.53 8.91 2.05
C HIS A 30 -2.68 9.90 1.88
N LEU A 31 -3.92 9.42 2.09
CA LEU A 31 -5.14 10.25 2.02
C LEU A 31 -5.12 11.44 3.02
N GLY A 32 -4.40 11.29 4.13
CA GLY A 32 -4.31 12.34 5.16
C GLY A 32 -5.71 12.71 5.65
N PRO A 33 -6.08 14.00 5.66
CA PRO A 33 -7.40 14.42 6.14
C PRO A 33 -8.52 14.05 5.14
N TYR A 34 -8.21 13.86 3.86
CA TYR A 34 -9.20 13.75 2.79
C TYR A 34 -9.73 12.34 2.56
N ARG A 35 -9.82 11.52 3.61
CA ARG A 35 -10.51 10.22 3.56
C ARG A 35 -12.00 10.37 3.22
N GLN A 36 -12.61 11.47 3.67
CA GLN A 36 -14.04 11.74 3.51
C GLN A 36 -14.27 13.05 2.76
N PHE A 37 -15.43 13.17 2.11
CA PHE A 37 -15.84 14.41 1.47
C PHE A 37 -16.03 15.50 2.53
N HIS A 38 -15.39 16.65 2.34
CA HIS A 38 -15.37 17.78 3.27
C HIS A 38 -14.83 17.45 4.67
N PRO A 39 -13.54 17.08 4.79
CA PRO A 39 -12.97 16.59 6.05
C PRO A 39 -12.79 17.66 7.14
N LEU A 40 -12.99 18.93 6.78
CA LEU A 40 -12.84 20.08 7.66
C LEU A 40 -14.18 20.57 8.25
N GLU A 41 -15.32 20.08 7.75
CA GLU A 41 -16.64 20.58 8.15
C GLU A 41 -17.17 19.95 9.45
N ASN A 42 -16.72 18.74 9.80
CA ASN A 42 -17.31 17.94 10.89
C ASN A 42 -16.46 17.87 12.19
N GLY A 43 -15.62 18.89 12.44
CA GLY A 43 -14.83 18.95 13.68
C GLY A 43 -13.46 18.29 13.56
N LYS A 44 -13.16 17.28 14.40
CA LYS A 44 -11.78 16.72 14.50
C LYS A 44 -11.41 16.00 13.20
N VAL A 45 -10.39 16.53 12.53
CA VAL A 45 -9.85 15.99 11.29
C VAL A 45 -9.27 14.59 11.53
N GLN A 46 -9.79 13.60 10.81
CA GLN A 46 -9.26 12.25 10.80
C GLN A 46 -8.11 12.16 9.80
N ASN A 47 -6.89 11.87 10.27
CA ASN A 47 -5.77 11.59 9.39
C ASN A 47 -5.69 10.10 9.08
N ASP A 48 -5.84 9.77 7.80
CA ASP A 48 -5.62 8.43 7.28
C ASP A 48 -4.16 8.27 6.82
N CYS A 49 -3.38 7.55 7.63
CA CYS A 49 -2.00 7.19 7.33
C CYS A 49 -1.85 5.71 6.91
N LEU A 50 -2.95 5.04 6.56
CA LEU A 50 -2.92 3.64 6.13
C LEU A 50 -3.21 3.53 4.64
N HIS A 51 -4.26 4.20 4.16
CA HIS A 51 -4.65 4.13 2.76
C HIS A 51 -3.91 5.16 1.90
N TRP A 52 -3.89 4.88 0.60
CA TRP A 52 -3.20 5.66 -0.41
C TRP A 52 -4.21 6.38 -1.31
N TYR A 53 -3.84 7.55 -1.83
CA TYR A 53 -4.52 8.17 -2.96
C TYR A 53 -4.40 7.33 -4.23
N LEU A 54 -5.36 7.53 -5.14
CA LEU A 54 -5.26 7.10 -6.53
C LEU A 54 -5.37 8.33 -7.45
N PRO A 55 -4.43 8.54 -8.38
CA PRO A 55 -3.19 7.75 -8.57
C PRO A 55 -2.19 7.93 -7.40
N GLY A 56 -1.33 6.94 -7.14
CA GLY A 56 -0.43 6.94 -5.98
C GLY A 56 0.53 5.74 -5.87
N PRO A 57 1.11 5.47 -4.69
CA PRO A 57 2.12 4.40 -4.50
C PRO A 57 1.67 2.99 -4.93
N ILE A 58 0.36 2.74 -4.93
CA ILE A 58 -0.23 1.49 -5.44
C ILE A 58 0.07 1.27 -6.92
N ASP A 59 0.10 2.34 -7.72
CA ASP A 59 0.41 2.22 -9.16
C ASP A 59 1.84 1.71 -9.36
N SER A 60 2.80 2.17 -8.55
CA SER A 60 4.17 1.67 -8.57
C SER A 60 4.30 0.21 -8.12
N TRP A 61 3.42 -0.27 -7.22
CA TRP A 61 3.39 -1.69 -6.87
C TRP A 61 2.92 -2.54 -8.05
N ASN A 62 1.93 -2.04 -8.79
CA ASN A 62 1.40 -2.70 -9.98
C ASN A 62 2.45 -2.76 -11.09
N ASP A 63 3.23 -1.70 -11.30
CA ASP A 63 4.32 -1.70 -12.29
C ASP A 63 5.36 -2.79 -11.99
N VAL A 64 5.78 -2.93 -10.73
CA VAL A 64 6.71 -3.99 -10.30
C VAL A 64 6.06 -5.36 -10.46
N LEU A 65 4.80 -5.51 -10.06
CA LEU A 65 4.08 -6.77 -10.18
C LEU A 65 3.98 -7.23 -11.65
N MET A 66 3.72 -6.32 -12.57
CA MET A 66 3.65 -6.62 -14.01
C MET A 66 5.01 -7.07 -14.57
N GLN A 67 6.12 -6.58 -14.02
CA GLN A 67 7.48 -7.02 -14.39
C GLN A 67 7.85 -8.39 -13.80
N MET A 68 7.10 -8.91 -12.82
CA MET A 68 7.35 -10.20 -12.19
C MET A 68 6.69 -11.39 -12.90
N GLN A 69 5.88 -11.13 -13.93
CA GLN A 69 5.27 -12.14 -14.80
C GLN A 69 6.32 -12.99 -15.53
#